data_AF-A0A2W4JUX4-F1
#
_entry.id   AF-A0A2W4JUX4-F1
#
_cell.length_a   1.000
_cell.length_b   1.000
_cell.length_c   1.000
_cell.angle_alpha   90.00
_cell.angle_beta   90.00
_cell.angle_gamma   90.00
#
_symmetry.space_group_name_H-M   'P 1'
#
loop_
_entity.id
_entity.type
_entity.pdbx_description
1 polymer ?
#
loop_
_entity_poly.entity_id
_entity_poly.type
_entity_poly.pdbx_seq_one_letter_code
_entity_poly.pdbx_strand_id
1 'polypeptide(L)'
;MVLERFKEDMEIAGVDMRNFPSIKKRTCPPDSKIFVKENENNKVSVILEEFTFELARDEETKKLACWFASRIFPQKETDTSYNFWRKKLEKDLIILENDDFEHFVTTSTEIVARTIIDDAKGTAKNLWYEEYLPPDTILYSTAMASPLRVREKDEKGPFEGSSSQDEAKRVIEYFEKGVPTIIQIGGNQTVGKGITRIQVLK
;
A
#
# COMPACT_ATOMS: atom_id res chain seq x y z
N MET A 1 -0.56 -8.01 -12.96
CA MET A 1 0.89 -7.72 -12.89
C MET A 1 1.32 -7.29 -11.50
N VAL A 2 0.70 -6.27 -10.89
CA VAL A 2 1.07 -5.76 -9.55
C VAL A 2 1.07 -6.86 -8.49
N LEU A 3 0.00 -7.66 -8.41
CA LEU A 3 -0.13 -8.73 -7.42
C LEU A 3 0.87 -9.87 -7.63
N GLU A 4 1.26 -10.16 -8.88
CA GLU A 4 2.29 -11.16 -9.19
C GLU A 4 3.67 -10.67 -8.76
N ARG A 5 4.01 -9.40 -9.05
CA ARG A 5 5.25 -8.78 -8.57
C ARG A 5 5.32 -8.75 -7.04
N PHE A 6 4.22 -8.42 -6.39
CA PHE A 6 4.13 -8.49 -4.93
C PHE A 6 4.46 -9.89 -4.42
N LYS A 7 3.89 -10.94 -5.04
CA LYS A 7 4.16 -12.32 -4.66
C LYS A 7 5.65 -12.68 -4.84
N GLU A 8 6.24 -12.34 -5.99
CA GLU A 8 7.66 -12.55 -6.27
C GLU A 8 8.57 -11.83 -5.25
N ASP A 9 8.26 -10.57 -4.94
CA ASP A 9 9.03 -9.76 -3.98
C ASP A 9 8.93 -10.32 -2.56
N MET A 10 7.76 -10.83 -2.16
CA MET A 10 7.58 -11.48 -0.87
C MET A 10 8.37 -12.80 -0.79
N GLU A 11 8.42 -13.59 -1.87
CA GLU A 11 9.25 -14.80 -1.94
C GLU A 11 10.75 -14.47 -1.84
N ILE A 12 11.20 -13.40 -2.52
CA ILE A 12 12.58 -12.89 -2.41
C ILE A 12 12.89 -12.44 -0.98
N ALA A 13 11.93 -11.81 -0.30
CA ALA A 13 12.05 -11.41 1.10
C ALA A 13 11.98 -12.60 2.09
N GLY A 14 11.79 -13.83 1.60
CA GLY A 14 11.73 -15.04 2.43
C GLY A 14 10.39 -15.25 3.14
N VAL A 15 9.33 -14.58 2.71
CA VAL A 15 7.97 -14.76 3.23
C VAL A 15 7.35 -16.01 2.60
N ASP A 16 6.67 -16.83 3.42
CA ASP A 16 6.00 -18.03 2.94
C ASP A 16 4.71 -17.71 2.17
N MET A 17 4.78 -17.80 0.84
CA MET A 17 3.68 -17.52 -0.08
C MET A 17 2.91 -18.78 -0.54
N ARG A 18 3.14 -19.95 0.07
CA ARG A 18 2.45 -21.21 -0.34
C ARG A 18 0.93 -21.14 -0.22
N ASN A 19 0.43 -20.38 0.74
CA ASN A 19 -1.00 -20.19 0.99
C ASN A 19 -1.55 -18.88 0.37
N PHE A 20 -0.78 -18.24 -0.53
CA PHE A 20 -1.24 -17.02 -1.19
C PHE A 20 -2.41 -17.35 -2.15
N PRO A 21 -3.57 -16.71 -2.01
CA PRO A 21 -4.75 -17.02 -2.82
C PRO A 21 -4.53 -16.79 -4.33
N SER A 22 -5.28 -17.51 -5.15
CA SER A 22 -5.16 -17.38 -6.60
C SER A 22 -5.67 -16.01 -7.08
N ILE A 23 -4.96 -15.40 -8.03
CA ILE A 23 -5.32 -14.09 -8.59
C ILE A 23 -6.17 -14.32 -9.84
N LYS A 24 -7.39 -13.79 -9.82
CA LYS A 24 -8.26 -13.69 -10.99
C LYS A 24 -8.56 -12.23 -11.26
N LYS A 25 -8.69 -11.87 -12.53
CA LYS A 25 -8.99 -10.50 -12.96
C LYS A 25 -10.48 -10.35 -13.22
N ARG A 26 -10.97 -9.10 -13.19
CA ARG A 26 -12.39 -8.75 -13.30
C ARG A 26 -13.23 -9.46 -12.24
N THR A 27 -12.74 -9.46 -11.01
CA THR A 27 -13.40 -10.11 -9.87
C THR A 27 -13.54 -9.19 -8.68
N CYS A 28 -14.48 -9.54 -7.80
CA CYS A 28 -14.70 -8.93 -6.50
C CYS A 28 -15.15 -9.98 -5.47
N PRO A 29 -15.03 -9.69 -4.15
CA PRO A 29 -15.61 -10.52 -3.10
C PRO A 29 -17.12 -10.76 -3.28
N PRO A 30 -17.64 -11.96 -2.98
CA PRO A 30 -19.06 -12.27 -3.15
C PRO A 30 -20.00 -11.43 -2.28
N ASP A 31 -19.53 -10.98 -1.11
CA ASP A 31 -20.27 -10.14 -0.18
C ASP A 31 -20.11 -8.63 -0.43
N SER A 32 -19.45 -8.26 -1.55
CA SER A 32 -19.30 -6.87 -1.96
C SER A 32 -20.64 -6.23 -2.30
N LYS A 33 -20.83 -4.97 -1.89
CA LYS A 33 -22.07 -4.19 -2.09
C LYS A 33 -21.88 -2.94 -2.95
N ILE A 34 -20.74 -2.81 -3.61
CA ILE A 34 -20.37 -1.62 -4.41
C ILE A 34 -20.87 -1.67 -5.86
N PHE A 35 -21.85 -2.51 -6.16
CA PHE A 35 -22.41 -2.69 -7.48
C PHE A 35 -23.69 -1.87 -7.68
N VAL A 36 -23.92 -1.44 -8.93
CA VAL A 36 -25.13 -0.73 -9.34
C VAL A 36 -26.19 -1.66 -9.92
N LYS A 37 -25.77 -2.84 -10.40
CA LYS A 37 -26.65 -3.86 -10.99
C LYS A 37 -26.09 -5.25 -10.78
N GLU A 38 -26.96 -6.20 -10.42
CA GLU A 38 -26.66 -7.64 -10.53
C GLU A 38 -27.06 -8.15 -11.92
N ASN A 39 -26.18 -8.95 -12.53
CA ASN A 39 -26.39 -9.56 -13.84
C ASN A 39 -26.54 -11.09 -13.68
N GLU A 40 -26.89 -11.77 -14.76
CA GLU A 40 -26.93 -13.23 -14.80
C GLU A 40 -25.54 -13.84 -14.55
N ASN A 41 -25.50 -15.11 -14.15
CA ASN A 41 -24.27 -15.89 -13.95
C ASN A 41 -23.29 -15.30 -12.91
N ASN A 42 -23.81 -14.81 -11.79
CA ASN A 42 -23.01 -14.33 -10.65
C ASN A 42 -22.07 -13.15 -10.99
N LYS A 43 -22.49 -12.33 -11.96
CA LYS A 43 -21.79 -11.10 -12.35
C LYS A 43 -22.49 -9.88 -11.77
N VAL A 44 -21.72 -8.82 -11.57
CA VAL A 44 -22.20 -7.52 -11.11
C VAL A 44 -21.60 -6.40 -11.95
N SER A 45 -22.34 -5.31 -12.14
CA SER A 45 -21.82 -4.09 -12.75
C SER A 45 -21.43 -3.10 -11.66
N VAL A 46 -20.19 -2.62 -11.70
CA VAL A 46 -19.67 -1.56 -10.83
C VAL A 46 -19.31 -0.35 -11.68
N ILE A 47 -19.39 0.84 -11.08
CA ILE A 47 -18.94 2.09 -11.70
C ILE A 47 -17.73 2.59 -10.91
N LEU A 48 -16.61 2.74 -11.59
CA LEU A 48 -15.40 3.36 -11.05
C LEU A 48 -15.12 4.61 -11.88
N GLU A 49 -15.17 5.78 -11.24
CA GLU A 49 -15.21 7.07 -11.93
C GLU A 49 -16.33 7.11 -12.99
N GLU A 50 -15.97 7.24 -14.27
CA GLU A 50 -16.89 7.25 -15.41
C GLU A 50 -17.04 5.88 -16.10
N PHE A 51 -16.24 4.89 -15.71
CA PHE A 51 -16.18 3.59 -16.38
C PHE A 51 -17.09 2.55 -15.71
N THR A 52 -17.81 1.79 -16.54
CA THR A 52 -18.62 0.66 -16.08
C THR A 52 -17.90 -0.65 -16.33
N PHE A 53 -17.75 -1.45 -15.28
CA PHE A 53 -17.11 -2.77 -15.35
C PHE A 53 -18.09 -3.87 -14.98
N GLU A 54 -18.04 -4.97 -15.72
CA GLU A 54 -18.67 -6.22 -15.31
C GLU A 54 -17.66 -7.10 -14.58
N LEU A 55 -17.95 -7.44 -13.33
CA LEU A 55 -17.11 -8.25 -12.46
C LEU A 55 -17.81 -9.57 -12.10
N ALA A 56 -17.05 -10.64 -11.97
CA ALA A 56 -17.54 -11.88 -11.37
C ALA A 56 -17.33 -11.86 -9.84
N ARG A 57 -18.33 -12.31 -9.08
CA ARG A 57 -18.16 -12.59 -7.65
C ARG A 57 -17.32 -13.86 -7.48
N ASP A 58 -16.26 -13.79 -6.69
CA ASP A 58 -15.26 -14.87 -6.59
C ASP A 58 -14.69 -15.05 -5.18
N GLU A 59 -14.77 -16.28 -4.67
CA GLU A 59 -14.31 -16.65 -3.32
C GLU A 59 -12.79 -16.54 -3.15
N GLU A 60 -12.00 -16.76 -4.21
CA GLU A 60 -10.54 -16.61 -4.14
C GLU A 60 -10.15 -15.14 -3.95
N THR A 61 -10.89 -14.23 -4.60
CA THR A 61 -10.77 -12.80 -4.39
C THR A 61 -11.11 -12.40 -2.95
N LYS A 62 -12.13 -13.03 -2.34
CA LYS A 62 -12.43 -12.84 -0.91
C LYS A 62 -11.27 -13.29 -0.02
N LYS A 63 -10.70 -14.47 -0.28
CA LYS A 63 -9.54 -14.98 0.47
C LYS A 63 -8.34 -14.04 0.34
N LEU A 64 -8.09 -13.51 -0.86
CA LEU A 64 -7.03 -12.55 -1.11
C LEU A 64 -7.25 -11.25 -0.32
N ALA A 65 -8.47 -10.72 -0.34
CA ALA A 65 -8.85 -9.54 0.41
C ALA A 65 -8.64 -9.71 1.92
N CYS A 66 -9.04 -10.88 2.46
CA CYS A 66 -8.81 -11.23 3.86
C CYS A 66 -7.31 -11.37 4.19
N TRP A 67 -6.54 -11.98 3.28
CA TRP A 67 -5.08 -12.11 3.43
C TRP A 67 -4.44 -10.73 3.59
N PHE A 68 -4.73 -9.80 2.67
CA PHE A 68 -4.22 -8.44 2.76
C PHE A 68 -4.70 -7.69 4.00
N ALA A 69 -6.00 -7.76 4.33
CA ALA A 69 -6.55 -7.07 5.48
C ALA A 69 -5.91 -7.53 6.80
N SER A 70 -5.54 -8.81 6.90
CA SER A 70 -4.87 -9.37 8.08
C SER A 70 -3.42 -8.89 8.23
N ARG A 71 -2.76 -8.52 7.13
CA ARG A 71 -1.32 -8.20 7.06
C ARG A 71 -1.03 -6.71 7.04
N ILE A 72 -1.81 -5.93 6.30
CA ILE A 72 -1.57 -4.51 6.06
C ILE A 72 -1.97 -3.67 7.28
N PHE A 73 -3.10 -4.01 7.91
CA PHE A 73 -3.65 -3.22 9.01
C PHE A 73 -3.25 -3.80 10.38
N PRO A 74 -2.96 -2.95 11.39
CA PRO A 74 -2.60 -3.40 12.74
C PRO A 74 -3.71 -4.25 13.42
N GLN A 75 -3.37 -5.44 13.91
CA GLN A 75 -4.31 -6.41 14.51
C GLN A 75 -4.45 -6.27 16.04
N LYS A 76 -4.29 -5.08 16.61
CA LYS A 76 -4.30 -4.91 18.08
C LYS A 76 -5.71 -5.09 18.64
N GLU A 77 -5.87 -6.04 19.57
CA GLU A 77 -7.17 -6.37 20.20
C GLU A 77 -7.82 -5.18 20.91
N THR A 78 -7.02 -4.29 21.48
CA THR A 78 -7.49 -3.10 22.20
C THR A 78 -7.70 -1.87 21.32
N ASP A 79 -7.24 -1.90 20.06
CA ASP A 79 -7.31 -0.76 19.15
C ASP A 79 -8.18 -1.10 17.92
N THR A 80 -9.45 -0.71 18.01
CA THR A 80 -10.44 -0.93 16.96
C THR A 80 -10.38 0.11 15.84
N SER A 81 -9.44 1.06 15.87
CA SER A 81 -9.38 2.19 14.92
C SER A 81 -9.27 1.73 13.46
N TYR A 82 -8.72 0.53 13.23
CA TYR A 82 -8.55 -0.05 11.89
C TYR A 82 -9.60 -1.11 11.51
N ASN A 83 -10.58 -1.37 12.38
CA ASN A 83 -11.61 -2.38 12.12
C ASN A 83 -12.44 -2.03 10.87
N PHE A 84 -12.75 -0.74 10.69
CA PHE A 84 -13.42 -0.25 9.49
C PHE A 84 -12.62 -0.59 8.23
N TRP A 85 -11.33 -0.21 8.19
CA TRP A 85 -10.48 -0.41 7.02
C TRP A 85 -10.23 -1.88 6.68
N ARG A 86 -10.05 -2.74 7.68
CA ARG A 86 -9.97 -4.20 7.48
C ARG A 86 -11.23 -4.74 6.79
N LYS A 87 -12.39 -4.45 7.38
CA LYS A 87 -13.69 -4.90 6.83
C LYS A 87 -13.98 -4.29 5.46
N LYS A 88 -13.52 -3.06 5.22
CA LYS A 88 -13.66 -2.40 3.92
C LYS A 88 -12.84 -3.13 2.87
N LEU A 89 -11.55 -3.39 3.12
CA LEU A 89 -10.70 -4.10 2.17
C LEU A 89 -11.20 -5.52 1.90
N GLU A 90 -11.63 -6.24 2.95
CA GLU A 90 -12.21 -7.59 2.84
C GLU A 90 -13.44 -7.67 1.91
N LYS A 91 -14.19 -6.57 1.74
CA LYS A 91 -15.45 -6.54 1.00
C LYS A 91 -15.36 -5.82 -0.34
N ASP A 92 -14.49 -4.83 -0.43
CA ASP A 92 -14.50 -3.86 -1.52
C ASP A 92 -13.25 -3.97 -2.41
N LEU A 93 -12.45 -5.05 -2.28
CA LEU A 93 -11.34 -5.32 -3.21
C LEU A 93 -11.90 -5.61 -4.60
N ILE A 94 -11.50 -4.82 -5.60
CA ILE A 94 -11.75 -5.12 -7.02
C ILE A 94 -10.42 -5.42 -7.68
N ILE A 95 -10.34 -6.52 -8.44
CA ILE A 95 -9.18 -6.83 -9.26
C ILE A 95 -9.52 -6.51 -10.72
N LEU A 96 -8.86 -5.51 -11.28
CA LEU A 96 -9.05 -5.05 -12.66
C LEU A 96 -8.08 -5.77 -13.62
N GLU A 97 -8.26 -5.53 -14.93
CA GLU A 97 -7.19 -5.80 -15.90
C GLU A 97 -6.00 -4.86 -15.68
N ASN A 98 -4.84 -5.23 -16.23
CA ASN A 98 -3.63 -4.42 -16.07
C ASN A 98 -3.82 -3.02 -16.69
N ASP A 99 -4.38 -2.94 -17.90
CA ASP A 99 -4.54 -1.68 -18.63
C ASP A 99 -5.57 -0.77 -17.95
N ASP A 100 -6.65 -1.35 -17.42
CA ASP A 100 -7.66 -0.63 -16.63
C ASP A 100 -7.03 -0.06 -15.34
N PHE A 101 -6.23 -0.86 -14.64
CA PHE A 101 -5.52 -0.40 -13.44
C PHE A 101 -4.49 0.69 -13.76
N GLU A 102 -3.71 0.52 -14.84
CA GLU A 102 -2.73 1.50 -15.32
C GLU A 102 -3.38 2.85 -15.64
N HIS A 103 -4.56 2.82 -16.27
CA HIS A 103 -5.33 4.03 -16.52
C HIS A 103 -5.64 4.77 -15.22
N PHE A 104 -6.27 4.11 -14.23
CA PHE A 104 -6.64 4.75 -12.97
C PHE A 104 -5.45 5.32 -12.20
N VAL A 105 -4.33 4.59 -12.10
CA VAL A 105 -3.15 5.10 -11.37
C VAL A 105 -2.47 6.27 -12.08
N THR A 106 -2.75 6.48 -13.37
CA THR A 106 -2.19 7.57 -14.16
C THR A 106 -3.11 8.79 -14.20
N THR A 107 -4.43 8.60 -14.13
CA THR A 107 -5.41 9.68 -14.38
C THR A 107 -6.22 10.09 -13.15
N SER A 108 -6.29 9.25 -12.12
CA SER A 108 -7.09 9.51 -10.90
C SER A 108 -6.26 10.03 -9.73
N THR A 109 -5.13 10.68 -10.00
CA THR A 109 -4.32 11.38 -9.00
C THR A 109 -4.91 12.75 -8.66
N GLU A 110 -4.59 13.26 -7.47
CA GLU A 110 -5.07 14.59 -7.07
C GLU A 110 -4.20 15.68 -7.71
N ILE A 111 -4.78 16.43 -8.64
CA ILE A 111 -4.13 17.61 -9.25
C ILE A 111 -4.63 18.89 -8.58
N VAL A 112 -3.75 19.57 -7.85
CA VAL A 112 -4.08 20.78 -7.08
C VAL A 112 -3.43 22.02 -7.70
N ALA A 113 -4.25 23.00 -8.06
CA ALA A 113 -3.77 24.32 -8.45
C ALA A 113 -3.35 25.12 -7.20
N ARG A 114 -2.12 25.63 -7.19
CA ARG A 114 -1.59 26.48 -6.12
C ARG A 114 -1.21 27.86 -6.65
N THR A 115 -1.41 28.87 -5.82
CA THR A 115 -1.06 30.24 -6.15
C THR A 115 -0.37 30.95 -4.97
N ILE A 116 0.46 31.93 -5.30
CA ILE A 116 0.94 32.94 -4.34
C ILE A 116 0.08 34.18 -4.55
N ILE A 117 -0.52 34.70 -3.49
CA ILE A 117 -1.25 35.98 -3.52
C ILE A 117 -0.28 37.13 -3.23
N ASP A 118 -0.41 38.23 -3.95
CA ASP A 118 0.24 39.51 -3.63
C ASP A 118 -0.55 40.19 -2.50
N ASP A 119 0.04 40.25 -1.31
CA ASP A 119 -0.61 40.77 -0.10
C ASP A 119 -1.04 42.25 -0.22
N ALA A 120 -0.37 43.06 -1.05
CA ALA A 120 -0.71 44.46 -1.22
C ALA A 120 -1.88 44.67 -2.20
N LYS A 121 -1.99 43.81 -3.22
CA LYS A 121 -2.99 43.94 -4.29
C LYS A 121 -4.18 42.99 -4.15
N GLY A 122 -4.05 41.93 -3.36
CA GLY A 122 -5.04 40.85 -3.26
C GLY A 122 -5.17 40.01 -4.54
N THR A 123 -4.20 40.07 -5.45
CA THR A 123 -4.22 39.38 -6.76
C THR A 123 -3.22 38.24 -6.82
N ALA A 124 -3.47 37.24 -7.68
CA ALA A 124 -2.52 36.16 -7.92
C ALA A 124 -1.19 36.69 -8.52
N LYS A 125 -0.07 36.31 -7.91
CA LYS A 125 1.29 36.61 -8.34
C LYS A 125 1.90 35.48 -9.18
N ASN A 126 1.60 34.23 -8.81
CA ASN A 126 2.08 33.05 -9.53
C ASN A 126 1.05 31.91 -9.41
N LEU A 127 0.99 31.03 -10.40
CA LEU A 127 0.11 29.85 -10.44
C LEU A 127 0.92 28.63 -10.91
N TRP A 128 0.77 27.51 -10.22
CA TRP A 128 1.33 26.21 -10.63
C TRP A 128 0.39 25.07 -10.23
N TYR A 129 0.66 23.87 -10.75
CA TYR A 129 -0.07 22.66 -10.43
C TYR A 129 0.86 21.66 -9.77
N GLU A 130 0.31 20.91 -8.81
CA GLU A 130 1.00 19.81 -8.13
C GLU A 130 0.13 18.56 -8.18
N GLU A 131 0.77 17.43 -8.40
CA GLU A 131 0.14 16.11 -8.38
C GLU A 131 0.46 15.40 -7.07
N TYR A 132 -0.55 14.73 -6.51
CA TYR A 132 -0.42 13.94 -5.29
C TYR A 132 -0.97 12.54 -5.48
N LEU A 133 -0.27 11.58 -4.87
CA LEU A 133 -0.82 10.25 -4.64
C LEU A 133 -2.04 10.38 -3.71
N PRO A 134 -3.21 9.81 -4.08
CA PRO A 134 -4.41 9.91 -3.26
C PRO A 134 -4.22 9.33 -1.85
N PRO A 135 -4.94 9.85 -0.84
CA PRO A 135 -5.02 9.21 0.46
C PRO A 135 -5.59 7.79 0.33
N ASP A 136 -5.38 6.97 1.36
CA ASP A 136 -5.79 5.56 1.39
C ASP A 136 -5.11 4.65 0.35
N THR A 137 -4.04 5.12 -0.29
CA THR A 137 -3.17 4.30 -1.15
C THR A 137 -2.25 3.40 -0.32
N ILE A 138 -2.15 2.13 -0.73
CA ILE A 138 -1.25 1.15 -0.11
C ILE A 138 -0.03 0.97 -1.03
N LEU A 139 1.16 1.24 -0.48
CA LEU A 139 2.43 0.96 -1.12
C LEU A 139 3.19 -0.10 -0.32
N TYR A 140 4.09 -0.83 -0.98
CA TYR A 140 5.02 -1.74 -0.31
C TYR A 140 6.44 -1.52 -0.82
N SER A 141 7.42 -1.93 -0.02
CA SER A 141 8.84 -1.91 -0.37
C SER A 141 9.56 -3.03 0.37
N THR A 142 10.59 -3.60 -0.27
CA THR A 142 11.44 -4.62 0.33
C THR A 142 12.65 -3.97 0.99
N ALA A 143 12.82 -4.19 2.30
CA ALA A 143 14.00 -3.76 3.04
C ALA A 143 14.97 -4.94 3.22
N MET A 144 16.19 -4.80 2.71
CA MET A 144 17.25 -5.81 2.84
C MET A 144 18.41 -5.25 3.66
N ALA A 145 18.95 -6.07 4.57
CA ALA A 145 20.10 -5.70 5.37
C ALA A 145 21.34 -6.50 4.97
N SER A 146 22.51 -5.90 5.20
CA SER A 146 23.81 -6.53 5.01
C SER A 146 24.67 -6.31 6.26
N PRO A 147 25.75 -7.08 6.44
CA PRO A 147 26.68 -6.84 7.53
C PRO A 147 27.26 -5.42 7.45
N LEU A 148 27.57 -4.82 8.60
CA LEU A 148 28.18 -3.49 8.63
C LEU A 148 29.57 -3.49 7.99
N ARG A 149 29.80 -2.50 7.12
CA ARG A 149 31.11 -2.25 6.51
C ARG A 149 31.83 -1.17 7.31
N VAL A 150 32.71 -1.63 8.20
CA VAL A 150 33.54 -0.79 9.08
C VAL A 150 35.03 -1.07 8.83
N ARG A 151 35.92 -0.18 9.29
CA ARG A 151 37.37 -0.34 9.10
C ARG A 151 37.95 -1.33 10.10
N GLU A 152 37.54 -1.22 11.36
CA GLU A 152 37.96 -2.12 12.43
C GLU A 152 36.76 -2.86 13.04
N LYS A 153 36.96 -4.08 13.54
CA LYS A 153 35.85 -4.98 13.93
C LYS A 153 35.07 -4.46 15.14
N ASP A 154 35.77 -3.84 16.07
CA ASP A 154 35.23 -3.19 17.27
C ASP A 154 34.31 -1.99 16.97
N GLU A 155 34.47 -1.34 15.81
CA GLU A 155 33.57 -0.28 15.34
C GLU A 155 32.13 -0.78 15.06
N LYS A 156 31.90 -2.09 14.96
CA LYS A 156 30.55 -2.66 14.76
C LYS A 156 29.65 -2.50 15.98
N GLY A 157 30.22 -2.34 17.18
CA GLY A 157 29.47 -2.13 18.42
C GLY A 157 28.34 -3.16 18.62
N PRO A 158 27.08 -2.74 18.87
CA PRO A 158 25.97 -3.66 19.18
C PRO A 158 25.56 -4.56 18.02
N PHE A 159 26.05 -4.28 16.81
CA PHE A 159 25.77 -5.04 15.60
C PHE A 159 26.82 -6.13 15.32
N GLU A 160 27.88 -6.23 16.12
CA GLU A 160 28.83 -7.34 16.02
C GLU A 160 28.12 -8.68 16.25
N GLY A 161 28.36 -9.64 15.36
CA GLY A 161 27.69 -10.94 15.35
C GLY A 161 28.67 -12.08 15.13
N SER A 162 28.19 -13.31 15.35
CA SER A 162 29.00 -14.54 15.15
C SER A 162 29.25 -14.86 13.67
N SER A 163 28.47 -14.25 12.77
CA SER A 163 28.56 -14.40 11.32
C SER A 163 28.00 -13.18 10.61
N SER A 164 28.31 -13.01 9.33
CA SER A 164 27.72 -11.97 8.47
C SER A 164 26.18 -11.99 8.48
N GLN A 165 25.57 -13.18 8.52
CA GLN A 165 24.11 -13.29 8.57
C GLN A 165 23.54 -12.80 9.90
N ASP A 166 24.22 -13.07 11.02
CA ASP A 166 23.84 -12.57 12.35
C ASP A 166 23.92 -11.03 12.40
N GLU A 167 24.97 -10.45 11.83
CA GLU A 167 25.12 -8.98 11.76
C GLU A 167 24.03 -8.33 10.92
N ALA A 168 23.74 -8.86 9.73
CA ALA A 168 22.65 -8.37 8.87
C ALA A 168 21.29 -8.46 9.59
N LYS A 169 21.05 -9.54 10.32
CA LYS A 169 19.85 -9.72 11.14
C LYS A 169 19.75 -8.65 12.23
N ARG A 170 20.84 -8.34 12.93
CA ARG A 170 20.85 -7.26 13.94
C ARG A 170 20.52 -5.89 13.33
N VAL A 171 21.02 -5.61 12.13
CA VAL A 171 20.74 -4.36 11.41
C VAL A 171 19.25 -4.23 11.07
N ILE A 172 18.64 -5.27 10.49
CA ILE A 172 17.20 -5.20 10.16
C ILE A 172 16.33 -5.14 11.43
N GLU A 173 16.67 -5.88 12.48
CA GLU A 173 15.96 -5.81 13.76
C GLU A 173 16.03 -4.42 14.41
N TYR A 174 17.17 -3.74 14.29
CA TYR A 174 17.31 -2.36 14.75
C TYR A 174 16.42 -1.41 13.96
N PHE A 175 16.42 -1.54 12.62
CA PHE A 175 15.53 -0.75 11.77
C PHE A 175 14.06 -0.96 12.13
N GLU A 176 13.63 -2.22 12.30
CA GLU A 176 12.24 -2.56 12.65
C GLU A 176 11.81 -2.02 14.01
N LYS A 177 12.70 -2.03 15.01
CA LYS A 177 12.40 -1.47 16.34
C LYS A 177 12.43 0.05 16.34
N GLY A 178 13.24 0.66 15.48
CA GLY A 178 13.45 2.10 15.41
C GLY A 178 12.49 2.85 14.49
N VAL A 179 11.90 2.18 13.49
CA VAL A 179 10.99 2.83 12.53
C VAL A 179 9.69 3.24 13.23
N PRO A 180 9.32 4.53 13.22
CA PRO A 180 8.08 4.97 13.84
C PRO A 180 6.90 4.50 12.99
N THR A 181 5.75 4.31 13.65
CA THR A 181 4.53 3.82 12.99
C THR A 181 3.98 4.82 11.96
N ILE A 182 4.23 6.11 12.14
CA ILE A 182 3.81 7.17 11.23
C ILE A 182 5.05 7.98 10.84
N ILE A 183 5.26 8.14 9.54
CA ILE A 183 6.32 8.98 8.97
C ILE A 183 5.73 9.99 7.99
N GLN A 184 6.55 10.96 7.60
CA GLN A 184 6.27 11.84 6.48
C GLN A 184 7.18 11.46 5.30
N ILE A 185 6.59 11.34 4.11
CA ILE A 185 7.28 11.01 2.85
C ILE A 185 7.00 12.11 1.82
N GLY A 186 8.05 12.58 1.15
CA GLY A 186 7.95 13.56 0.06
C GLY A 186 7.95 15.02 0.52
N GLY A 187 7.50 15.93 -0.35
CA GLY A 187 7.44 17.36 -0.05
C GLY A 187 6.18 17.80 0.70
N ASN A 188 6.01 19.11 0.87
CA ASN A 188 4.75 19.71 1.35
C ASN A 188 4.29 19.26 2.75
N GLN A 189 5.25 18.91 3.62
CA GLN A 189 5.03 18.59 5.03
C GLN A 189 4.28 19.71 5.77
N THR A 190 4.67 20.98 5.56
CA THR A 190 4.11 22.15 6.27
C THR A 190 2.63 22.41 5.94
N VAL A 191 2.11 21.79 4.88
CA VAL A 191 0.72 21.84 4.44
C VAL A 191 0.03 20.48 4.54
N GLY A 192 0.58 19.60 5.39
CA GLY A 192 -0.03 18.35 5.82
C GLY A 192 -0.01 17.21 4.78
N LYS A 193 0.95 17.20 3.85
CA LYS A 193 1.06 16.17 2.80
C LYS A 193 2.08 15.09 3.16
N GLY A 194 1.84 13.87 2.66
CA GLY A 194 2.77 12.75 2.76
C GLY A 194 2.78 12.02 4.11
N ILE A 195 1.76 12.18 4.94
CA ILE A 195 1.66 11.48 6.23
C ILE A 195 1.28 10.02 5.95
N THR A 196 2.19 9.10 6.28
CA THR A 196 2.08 7.68 5.91
C THR A 196 2.27 6.80 7.14
N ARG A 197 1.45 5.74 7.24
CA ARG A 197 1.65 4.70 8.23
C ARG A 197 2.55 3.59 7.67
N ILE A 198 3.51 3.14 8.46
CA ILE A 198 4.35 1.98 8.14
C ILE A 198 3.88 0.76 8.93
N GLN A 199 3.82 -0.37 8.24
CA GLN A 199 3.69 -1.69 8.83
C GLN A 199 4.80 -2.58 8.25
N VAL A 200 5.59 -3.20 9.13
CA VAL A 200 6.57 -4.21 8.71
C VAL A 200 5.84 -5.54 8.55
N LEU A 201 5.99 -6.15 7.37
CA LEU A 201 5.45 -7.48 7.05
C LEU A 201 6.52 -8.55 7.30
N LYS A 202 6.09 -9.66 7.89
CA LYS A 202 6.91 -10.85 8.19
C LYS A 202 6.09 -12.11 7.91
#